data_AF-Q8WYA6-F1
#
_entry.id   AF-Q8WYA6-F1
#
_cell.length_a   1.000
_cell.length_b   1.000
_cell.length_c   1.000
_cell.angle_alpha   90.00
_cell.angle_beta   90.00
_cell.angle_gamma   90.00
#
_symmetry.space_group_name_H-M   'P 1'
#
loop_
_entity.id
_entity.type
_entity.pdbx_description
1 polymer ?
#
loop_
_entity_poly.entity_id
_entity_poly.type
_entity_poly.pdbx_seq_one_letter_code
_entity_poly.pdbx_strand_id
1 'polypeptide(L)'
;MDVGELLSYQPNRGTKRPRDDEEEEQKMRRKQTGTRERGRYREEEMTVVEEADDDKKRLLQIIDRDGEEEEEEEEPLDESSVKKMILTFEKRSYKNQELRIKFPDNPEKFMESELDLNDIIQEMHVVATMPDLYHLLVELNAVQSLLGLLGHDNTDVSIAVVDLLQELTDIDTLHESEEGAEVLIDALVDGQVVALLVQNLERLDESVKEEADGVHNTLAIVENMAEFRPEMCTEGAQQGLLQWLLKRLKAKMPFDANKLYCSEVLAILLQDNDENRELLGELDGIDVLLQQLSVFKRHNPSTAEEQEMMENLFDSLCSCLMLSSNRERFLKGEGLQLMNLMLREKKISRSSALKVLDHAMIGPEGTDNCHKFVDILGLRTIFPLFMKSPRKIKKVGTTEKEHEEHVCSILASLLRNLRGQQRTRLLNKFTENDSEKVDRLMELHFKYLGAMQVADKKIEGEKHDMVRRGEIIDNDTEEEFYLRRLDAGLFVLQHICYIMAEICNANVPQIRQRVHQILNMRGSSIKIVRHIIKEYAENIGDGRSPEFRENEQKRILGLLENF
;
A
#
# COMPACT_ATOMS: atom_id res chain seq x y z
N MET A 1 25.58 9.14 -0.22
CA MET A 1 25.26 10.37 0.54
C MET A 1 26.55 10.94 1.11
N ASP A 2 26.73 12.26 1.17
CA ASP A 2 27.89 12.89 1.81
C ASP A 2 27.66 12.97 3.33
N VAL A 3 28.39 12.15 4.08
CA VAL A 3 28.31 12.01 5.54
C VAL A 3 28.68 13.33 6.26
N GLY A 4 29.50 14.18 5.64
CA GLY A 4 29.94 15.45 6.21
C GLY A 4 28.81 16.47 6.34
N GLU A 5 27.88 16.47 5.40
CA GLU A 5 26.73 17.38 5.39
C GLU A 5 25.67 16.98 6.43
N LEU A 6 25.54 15.67 6.71
CA LEU A 6 24.62 15.12 7.70
C LEU A 6 25.05 15.43 9.14
N LEU A 7 26.35 15.37 9.41
CA LEU A 7 26.91 15.61 10.75
C LEU A 7 27.04 17.10 11.10
N SER A 8 27.12 17.97 10.10
CA SER A 8 27.33 19.41 10.28
C SER A 8 26.04 20.23 10.43
N TYR A 9 24.87 19.61 10.24
CA TYR A 9 23.59 20.31 10.36
C TYR A 9 23.31 20.77 11.81
N GLN A 10 23.46 22.07 12.05
CA GLN A 10 23.02 22.72 13.28
C GLN A 10 21.61 23.29 13.07
N PRO A 11 20.58 22.78 13.77
CA PRO A 11 19.23 23.32 13.65
C PRO A 11 19.21 24.78 14.11
N ASN A 12 18.52 25.62 13.32
CA ASN A 12 18.40 27.05 13.54
C ASN A 12 17.90 27.32 14.98
N ARG A 13 18.78 27.87 15.83
CA ARG A 13 18.46 28.21 17.22
C ARG A 13 17.58 29.46 17.23
N GLY A 14 16.28 29.24 17.06
CA GLY A 14 15.23 30.19 17.44
C GLY A 14 15.53 31.65 17.07
N THR A 15 15.79 31.95 15.80
CA THR A 15 15.68 33.33 15.32
C THR A 15 14.20 33.70 15.34
N LYS A 16 13.84 34.55 16.30
CA LYS A 16 12.53 35.20 16.42
C LYS A 16 12.14 35.73 15.03
N ARG A 17 11.18 35.08 14.37
CA ARG A 17 10.61 35.63 13.14
C ARG A 17 9.58 36.70 13.52
N PRO A 18 9.57 37.86 12.84
CA PRO A 18 8.59 38.90 13.09
C PRO A 18 7.21 38.40 12.66
N ARG A 19 6.21 39.05 13.23
CA ARG A 19 4.79 38.82 13.02
C ARG A 19 4.44 39.40 11.65
N ASP A 20 4.51 38.59 10.61
CA ASP A 20 4.11 38.98 9.25
C ASP A 20 2.62 38.63 9.01
N ASP A 21 1.95 39.59 8.40
CA ASP A 21 0.51 39.78 8.33
C ASP A 21 -0.15 38.97 7.20
N GLU A 22 -0.35 37.66 7.40
CA GLU A 22 -1.14 36.81 6.49
C GLU A 22 -2.67 36.95 6.67
N GLU A 23 -3.16 38.12 7.10
CA GLU A 23 -4.60 38.43 7.16
C GLU A 23 -5.20 38.90 5.82
N GLU A 24 -4.42 39.07 4.75
CA GLU A 24 -4.95 39.58 3.47
C GLU A 24 -5.40 38.52 2.46
N GLU A 25 -5.01 37.24 2.57
CA GLU A 25 -5.52 36.21 1.64
C GLU A 25 -6.93 35.69 1.97
N GLN A 26 -7.47 36.02 3.15
CA GLN A 26 -8.82 35.58 3.55
C GLN A 26 -9.97 36.34 2.88
N LYS A 27 -9.70 37.41 2.11
CA LYS A 27 -10.76 38.24 1.50
C LYS A 27 -11.12 37.94 0.04
N MET A 28 -10.37 37.11 -0.68
CA MET A 28 -10.66 36.88 -2.11
C MET A 28 -11.43 35.61 -2.49
N ARG A 29 -11.76 34.71 -1.54
CA ARG A 29 -12.49 33.47 -1.89
C ARG A 29 -13.89 33.30 -1.28
N ARG A 30 -14.46 34.35 -0.70
CA ARG A 30 -15.86 34.36 -0.22
C ARG A 30 -16.72 35.40 -0.94
N LYS A 31 -16.90 35.24 -2.25
CA LYS A 31 -17.98 35.88 -3.02
C LYS A 31 -18.25 35.05 -4.27
N GLN A 32 -19.20 34.12 -4.17
CA GLN A 32 -20.07 33.69 -5.28
C GLN A 32 -21.02 32.60 -4.76
N THR A 33 -22.03 33.01 -3.98
CA THR A 33 -23.25 32.25 -3.75
C THR A 33 -24.40 33.23 -3.53
N GLY A 34 -25.48 33.03 -4.28
CA GLY A 34 -26.72 33.84 -4.26
C GLY A 34 -26.95 34.54 -5.60
N THR A 35 -28.15 34.57 -6.19
CA THR A 35 -29.48 34.11 -5.76
C THR A 35 -30.42 34.19 -6.98
N ARG A 36 -31.39 33.27 -7.05
CA ARG A 36 -32.81 33.41 -7.52
C ARG A 36 -33.23 34.62 -8.39
N GLU A 37 -34.02 34.33 -9.43
CA GLU A 37 -35.37 34.88 -9.76
C GLU A 37 -35.78 34.31 -11.16
N ARG A 38 -36.94 33.68 -11.44
CA ARG A 38 -38.39 33.98 -11.35
C ARG A 38 -38.89 35.17 -12.22
N GLY A 39 -39.55 34.84 -13.34
CA GLY A 39 -40.54 35.66 -14.08
C GLY A 39 -40.94 34.92 -15.37
N ARG A 40 -42.17 34.41 -15.59
CA ARG A 40 -43.51 34.99 -15.85
C ARG A 40 -43.74 35.54 -17.28
N TYR A 41 -44.98 35.35 -17.75
CA TYR A 41 -45.68 35.80 -18.99
C TYR A 41 -45.63 34.81 -20.17
N ARG A 42 -46.69 34.53 -20.95
CA ARG A 42 -48.16 34.79 -20.91
C ARG A 42 -48.78 34.03 -22.11
N GLU A 43 -50.04 33.64 -21.95
CA GLU A 43 -50.95 33.03 -22.94
C GLU A 43 -51.03 33.76 -24.29
N GLU A 44 -51.12 32.99 -25.38
CA GLU A 44 -51.85 33.34 -26.60
C GLU A 44 -52.46 32.07 -27.21
N GLU A 45 -53.72 32.22 -27.60
CA GLU A 45 -54.67 31.22 -28.08
C GLU A 45 -54.53 30.90 -29.58
N MET A 46 -55.06 29.74 -29.94
CA MET A 46 -55.72 29.39 -31.23
C MET A 46 -54.89 28.90 -32.45
N THR A 47 -55.18 27.62 -32.75
CA THR A 47 -55.43 27.02 -34.08
C THR A 47 -54.28 26.81 -35.06
N VAL A 48 -53.56 25.70 -34.91
CA VAL A 48 -53.12 24.82 -36.03
C VAL A 48 -53.13 23.37 -35.50
N VAL A 49 -54.24 22.65 -35.68
CA VAL A 49 -54.41 21.25 -35.21
C VAL A 49 -54.35 20.25 -36.38
N GLU A 50 -54.00 20.66 -37.59
CA GLU A 50 -53.97 19.73 -38.75
C GLU A 50 -52.56 19.37 -39.26
N GLU A 51 -51.47 19.96 -38.75
CA GLU A 51 -50.10 19.59 -39.17
C GLU A 51 -49.42 18.58 -38.23
N ALA A 52 -49.86 18.45 -36.97
CA ALA A 52 -49.19 17.60 -35.98
C ALA A 52 -49.47 16.08 -36.16
N ASP A 53 -50.57 15.71 -36.83
CA ASP A 53 -50.91 14.31 -37.06
C ASP A 53 -50.08 13.69 -38.20
N ASP A 54 -49.64 14.50 -39.17
CA ASP A 54 -48.79 14.03 -40.27
C ASP A 54 -47.36 13.77 -39.80
N ASP A 55 -46.82 14.61 -38.91
CA ASP A 55 -45.49 14.40 -38.34
C ASP A 55 -45.45 13.15 -37.44
N LYS A 56 -46.50 12.90 -36.65
CA LYS A 56 -46.58 11.69 -35.83
C LYS A 56 -46.71 10.42 -36.69
N LYS A 57 -47.47 10.48 -37.80
CA LYS A 57 -47.54 9.38 -38.77
C LYS A 57 -46.22 9.15 -39.49
N ARG A 58 -45.48 10.22 -39.83
CA ARG A 58 -44.15 10.10 -40.43
C ARG A 58 -43.16 9.52 -39.43
N LEU A 59 -43.19 9.92 -38.16
CA LEU A 59 -42.32 9.35 -37.13
C LEU A 59 -42.60 7.85 -36.91
N LEU A 60 -43.88 7.46 -36.87
CA LEU A 60 -44.27 6.05 -36.79
C LEU A 60 -43.85 5.25 -38.04
N GLN A 61 -43.94 5.84 -39.24
CA GLN A 61 -43.45 5.19 -40.46
C GLN A 61 -41.93 5.11 -40.55
N ILE A 62 -41.19 6.00 -39.89
CA ILE A 62 -39.74 5.92 -39.76
C ILE A 62 -39.39 4.82 -38.76
N ILE A 63 -40.06 4.75 -37.60
CA ILE A 63 -39.84 3.69 -36.61
C ILE A 63 -40.23 2.30 -37.16
N ASP A 64 -41.34 2.20 -37.90
CA ASP A 64 -41.77 0.93 -38.51
C ASP A 64 -40.88 0.53 -39.71
N ARG A 65 -40.16 1.47 -40.33
CA ARG A 65 -39.27 1.19 -41.47
C ARG A 65 -37.81 0.96 -41.05
N ASP A 66 -37.39 1.56 -39.95
CA ASP A 66 -36.09 1.31 -39.32
C ASP A 66 -36.13 0.06 -38.42
N GLY A 67 -37.32 -0.49 -38.13
CA GLY A 67 -37.49 -1.78 -37.46
C GLY A 67 -37.44 -3.01 -38.39
N GLU A 68 -37.24 -2.81 -39.69
CA GLU A 68 -37.05 -3.87 -40.70
C GLU A 68 -35.65 -3.81 -41.36
N GLU A 69 -34.72 -3.04 -40.80
CA GLU A 69 -33.31 -3.40 -40.96
C GLU A 69 -33.13 -4.61 -40.05
N GLU A 70 -33.17 -5.79 -40.67
CA GLU A 70 -32.67 -7.04 -40.11
C GLU A 70 -31.37 -6.67 -39.40
N GLU A 71 -31.42 -6.56 -38.07
CA GLU A 71 -30.24 -6.72 -37.23
C GLU A 71 -29.70 -8.06 -37.71
N GLU A 72 -28.69 -8.03 -38.58
CA GLU A 72 -27.87 -9.18 -38.88
C GLU A 72 -27.37 -9.58 -37.50
N GLU A 73 -28.09 -10.50 -36.85
CA GLU A 73 -27.68 -11.13 -35.61
C GLU A 73 -26.28 -11.63 -35.90
N GLU A 74 -25.26 -10.92 -35.42
CA GLU A 74 -23.88 -11.40 -35.47
C GLU A 74 -23.95 -12.82 -34.94
N GLU A 75 -23.63 -13.80 -35.80
CA GLU A 75 -23.67 -15.21 -35.43
C GLU A 75 -22.91 -15.33 -34.10
N PRO A 76 -23.55 -15.74 -33.00
CA PRO A 76 -22.90 -15.75 -31.70
C PRO A 76 -21.64 -16.58 -31.82
N LEU A 77 -20.49 -15.98 -31.47
CA LEU A 77 -19.21 -16.64 -31.49
C LEU A 77 -19.33 -17.95 -30.72
N ASP A 78 -19.12 -19.05 -31.42
CA ASP A 78 -19.22 -20.39 -30.87
C ASP A 78 -17.83 -21.02 -30.71
N GLU A 79 -17.77 -22.16 -30.00
CA GLU A 79 -16.53 -22.94 -29.81
C GLU A 79 -15.81 -23.23 -31.15
N SER A 80 -16.56 -23.39 -32.24
CA SER A 80 -16.01 -23.70 -33.56
C SER A 80 -15.30 -22.50 -34.20
N SER A 81 -15.83 -21.29 -34.01
CA SER A 81 -15.27 -20.03 -34.47
C SER A 81 -13.94 -19.73 -33.76
N VAL A 82 -13.89 -19.89 -32.43
CA VAL A 82 -12.69 -19.71 -31.61
C VAL A 82 -11.61 -20.74 -31.99
N LYS A 83 -11.97 -22.02 -32.15
CA LYS A 83 -11.02 -23.04 -32.65
C LYS A 83 -10.43 -22.66 -34.01
N LYS A 84 -11.25 -22.17 -34.94
CA LYS A 84 -10.79 -21.76 -36.28
C LYS A 84 -9.86 -20.54 -36.22
N MET A 85 -10.15 -19.59 -35.32
CA MET A 85 -9.32 -18.41 -35.06
C MET A 85 -7.95 -18.83 -34.52
N ILE A 86 -7.90 -19.65 -33.47
CA ILE A 86 -6.66 -20.17 -32.89
C ILE A 86 -5.82 -20.92 -33.94
N LEU A 87 -6.44 -21.80 -34.72
CA LEU A 87 -5.74 -22.52 -35.79
C LEU A 87 -5.25 -21.60 -36.93
N THR A 88 -5.86 -20.43 -37.11
CA THR A 88 -5.41 -19.42 -38.07
C THR A 88 -4.23 -18.64 -37.52
N PHE A 89 -4.27 -18.28 -36.22
CA PHE A 89 -3.12 -17.72 -35.50
C PHE A 89 -1.89 -18.62 -35.60
N GLU A 90 -2.01 -19.92 -35.31
CA GLU A 90 -0.92 -20.89 -35.42
C GLU A 90 -0.30 -20.92 -36.83
N LYS A 91 -1.13 -20.89 -37.87
CA LYS A 91 -0.66 -20.87 -39.26
C LYS A 91 0.08 -19.58 -39.60
N ARG A 92 -0.42 -18.42 -39.16
CA ARG A 92 0.20 -17.11 -39.43
C ARG A 92 1.51 -16.96 -38.64
N SER A 93 1.54 -17.38 -37.38
CA SER A 93 2.75 -17.42 -36.54
C SER A 93 3.84 -18.28 -37.15
N TYR A 94 3.52 -19.54 -37.50
CA TYR A 94 4.47 -20.43 -38.17
C TYR A 94 4.95 -19.86 -39.52
N LYS A 95 4.05 -19.23 -40.27
CA LYS A 95 4.41 -18.64 -41.57
C LYS A 95 5.37 -17.46 -41.44
N ASN A 96 5.12 -16.58 -40.48
CA ASN A 96 6.00 -15.46 -40.15
C ASN A 96 7.39 -15.97 -39.75
N GLN A 97 7.45 -16.94 -38.84
CA GLN A 97 8.70 -17.55 -38.38
C GLN A 97 9.48 -18.20 -39.55
N GLU A 98 8.80 -18.96 -40.42
CA GLU A 98 9.41 -19.57 -41.60
C GLU A 98 10.03 -18.53 -42.53
N LEU A 99 9.33 -17.42 -42.78
CA LEU A 99 9.82 -16.35 -43.66
C LEU A 99 10.99 -15.58 -43.03
N ARG A 100 10.94 -15.30 -41.72
CA ARG A 100 12.06 -14.70 -40.98
C ARG A 100 13.31 -15.57 -41.03
N ILE A 101 13.18 -16.90 -40.87
CA ILE A 101 14.32 -17.83 -40.98
C ILE A 101 14.89 -17.88 -42.41
N LYS A 102 14.03 -17.82 -43.43
CA LYS A 102 14.46 -17.87 -44.85
C LYS A 102 15.08 -16.56 -45.32
N PHE A 103 14.64 -15.44 -44.79
CA PHE A 103 15.00 -14.10 -45.23
C PHE A 103 15.43 -13.19 -44.07
N PRO A 104 16.43 -13.58 -43.26
CA PRO A 104 16.77 -12.89 -42.01
C PRO A 104 17.15 -11.41 -42.21
N ASP A 105 17.84 -11.10 -43.31
CA ASP A 105 18.30 -9.74 -43.62
C ASP A 105 17.35 -8.95 -44.52
N ASN A 106 16.18 -9.50 -44.91
CA ASN A 106 15.27 -8.88 -45.86
C ASN A 106 13.85 -8.72 -45.27
N PRO A 107 13.61 -7.70 -44.41
CA PRO A 107 12.31 -7.44 -43.79
C PRO A 107 11.14 -7.34 -44.78
N GLU A 108 11.38 -6.76 -45.95
CA GLU A 108 10.38 -6.64 -47.03
C GLU A 108 9.77 -8.00 -47.44
N LYS A 109 10.46 -9.12 -47.19
CA LYS A 109 10.00 -10.48 -47.54
C LYS A 109 9.09 -11.12 -46.51
N PHE A 110 9.10 -10.64 -45.27
CA PHE A 110 8.24 -11.16 -44.19
C PHE A 110 7.29 -10.09 -43.61
N MET A 111 7.37 -8.84 -44.07
CA MET A 111 6.52 -7.73 -43.62
C MET A 111 5.02 -8.05 -43.74
N GLU A 112 4.56 -8.60 -44.86
CA GLU A 112 3.14 -8.98 -45.05
C GLU A 112 2.72 -10.04 -44.02
N SER A 113 3.54 -11.07 -43.81
CA SER A 113 3.25 -12.09 -42.79
C SER A 113 3.34 -11.58 -41.35
N GLU A 114 4.02 -10.45 -41.12
CA GLU A 114 4.10 -9.80 -39.81
C GLU A 114 2.86 -8.96 -39.52
N LEU A 115 2.36 -8.24 -40.53
CA LEU A 115 1.06 -7.58 -40.46
C LEU A 115 -0.06 -8.61 -40.26
N ASP A 116 -0.07 -9.70 -41.06
CA ASP A 116 -1.03 -10.78 -40.89
C ASP A 116 -0.99 -11.38 -39.47
N LEU A 117 0.22 -11.56 -38.92
CA LEU A 117 0.39 -12.06 -37.55
C LEU A 117 -0.15 -11.08 -36.51
N ASN A 118 0.13 -9.78 -36.66
CA ASN A 118 -0.40 -8.77 -35.75
C ASN A 118 -1.94 -8.71 -35.82
N ASP A 119 -2.51 -8.67 -37.02
CA ASP A 119 -3.96 -8.62 -37.24
C ASP A 119 -4.69 -9.78 -36.57
N ILE A 120 -4.17 -11.02 -36.66
CA ILE A 120 -4.82 -12.17 -36.00
C ILE A 120 -4.68 -12.14 -34.48
N ILE A 121 -3.59 -11.57 -33.94
CA ILE A 121 -3.43 -11.37 -32.49
C ILE A 121 -4.47 -10.37 -32.00
N GLN A 122 -4.71 -9.29 -32.77
CA GLN A 122 -5.78 -8.32 -32.49
C GLN A 122 -7.17 -8.96 -32.56
N GLU A 123 -7.45 -9.79 -33.57
CA GLU A 123 -8.71 -10.55 -33.66
C GLU A 123 -8.93 -11.49 -32.46
N MET A 124 -7.85 -12.04 -31.88
CA MET A 124 -7.92 -12.95 -30.73
C MET A 124 -8.37 -12.30 -29.42
N HIS A 125 -8.42 -10.97 -29.30
CA HIS A 125 -8.97 -10.31 -28.12
C HIS A 125 -10.43 -10.71 -27.85
N VAL A 126 -11.17 -11.10 -28.88
CA VAL A 126 -12.54 -11.62 -28.70
C VAL A 126 -12.60 -12.89 -27.86
N VAL A 127 -11.50 -13.64 -27.74
CA VAL A 127 -11.43 -14.81 -26.86
C VAL A 127 -11.54 -14.37 -25.40
N ALA A 128 -11.02 -13.19 -25.05
CA ALA A 128 -11.08 -12.68 -23.67
C ALA A 128 -12.52 -12.53 -23.18
N THR A 129 -13.47 -12.23 -24.05
CA THR A 129 -14.91 -12.14 -23.69
C THR A 129 -15.59 -13.52 -23.53
N MET A 130 -14.85 -14.62 -23.63
CA MET A 130 -15.35 -15.99 -23.57
C MET A 130 -14.45 -16.87 -22.68
N PRO A 131 -14.34 -16.57 -21.37
CA PRO A 131 -13.40 -17.27 -20.49
C PRO A 131 -13.67 -18.78 -20.35
N ASP A 132 -14.92 -19.23 -20.51
CA ASP A 132 -15.27 -20.66 -20.59
C ASP A 132 -14.52 -21.43 -21.71
N LEU A 133 -14.08 -20.71 -22.75
CA LEU A 133 -13.38 -21.27 -23.91
C LEU A 133 -11.86 -21.20 -23.79
N TYR A 134 -11.30 -20.69 -22.68
CA TYR A 134 -9.83 -20.60 -22.50
C TYR A 134 -9.13 -21.95 -22.56
N HIS A 135 -9.80 -23.05 -22.21
CA HIS A 135 -9.27 -24.40 -22.38
C HIS A 135 -8.83 -24.69 -23.82
N LEU A 136 -9.47 -24.07 -24.83
CA LEU A 136 -9.08 -24.21 -26.23
C LEU A 136 -7.71 -23.60 -26.54
N LEU A 137 -7.34 -22.50 -25.87
CA LEU A 137 -6.02 -21.88 -26.02
C LEU A 137 -4.93 -22.85 -25.55
N VAL A 138 -5.22 -23.64 -24.50
CA VAL A 138 -4.29 -24.63 -23.95
C VAL A 138 -4.26 -25.90 -24.80
N GLU A 139 -5.43 -26.48 -25.12
CA GLU A 139 -5.54 -27.71 -25.90
C GLU A 139 -4.93 -27.60 -27.31
N LEU A 140 -5.06 -26.41 -27.93
CA LEU A 140 -4.50 -26.12 -29.25
C LEU A 140 -3.08 -25.54 -29.19
N ASN A 141 -2.46 -25.51 -28.00
CA ASN A 141 -1.09 -25.04 -27.75
C ASN A 141 -0.85 -23.55 -28.10
N ALA A 142 -1.91 -22.75 -28.17
CA ALA A 142 -1.85 -21.33 -28.49
C ALA A 142 -1.13 -20.53 -27.41
N VAL A 143 -1.30 -20.89 -26.14
CA VAL A 143 -0.58 -20.25 -25.01
C VAL A 143 0.93 -20.32 -25.22
N GLN A 144 1.48 -21.49 -25.58
CA GLN A 144 2.92 -21.64 -25.81
C GLN A 144 3.40 -20.83 -27.02
N SER A 145 2.58 -20.75 -28.07
CA SER A 145 2.89 -19.93 -29.25
C SER A 145 2.87 -18.43 -28.93
N LEU A 146 1.89 -17.95 -28.16
CA LEU A 146 1.84 -16.56 -27.66
C LEU A 146 3.07 -16.25 -26.79
N LEU A 147 3.39 -17.11 -25.84
CA LEU A 147 4.58 -16.96 -24.99
C LEU A 147 5.88 -16.91 -25.81
N GLY A 148 6.00 -17.73 -26.87
CA GLY A 148 7.13 -17.67 -27.79
C GLY A 148 7.26 -16.34 -28.54
N LEU A 149 6.15 -15.66 -28.80
CA LEU A 149 6.13 -14.35 -29.47
C LEU A 149 6.49 -13.17 -28.55
N LEU A 150 6.53 -13.34 -27.23
CA LEU A 150 7.07 -12.32 -26.32
C LEU A 150 8.54 -11.99 -26.61
N GLY A 151 9.29 -12.96 -27.14
CA GLY A 151 10.68 -12.79 -27.59
C GLY A 151 10.84 -12.40 -29.06
N HIS A 152 9.76 -12.02 -29.75
CA HIS A 152 9.78 -11.71 -31.18
C HIS A 152 10.61 -10.45 -31.51
N ASP A 153 11.48 -10.48 -32.53
CA ASP A 153 12.40 -9.37 -32.81
C ASP A 153 11.71 -8.02 -33.06
N ASN A 154 10.52 -8.02 -33.68
CA ASN A 154 9.68 -6.82 -33.75
C ASN A 154 8.91 -6.67 -32.43
N THR A 155 9.19 -5.57 -31.70
CA THR A 155 8.54 -5.22 -30.43
C THR A 155 7.03 -5.01 -30.59
N ASP A 156 6.54 -4.52 -31.73
CA ASP A 156 5.10 -4.35 -32.00
C ASP A 156 4.33 -5.67 -31.84
N VAL A 157 4.90 -6.78 -32.32
CA VAL A 157 4.27 -8.11 -32.21
C VAL A 157 4.26 -8.57 -30.75
N SER A 158 5.37 -8.41 -30.02
CA SER A 158 5.40 -8.77 -28.61
C SER A 158 4.50 -7.88 -27.75
N ILE A 159 4.33 -6.61 -28.10
CA ILE A 159 3.43 -5.69 -27.41
C ILE A 159 1.98 -6.07 -27.69
N ALA A 160 1.63 -6.43 -28.93
CA ALA A 160 0.31 -6.97 -29.24
C ALA A 160 0.01 -8.26 -28.45
N VAL A 161 1.00 -9.12 -28.24
CA VAL A 161 0.83 -10.30 -27.37
C VAL A 161 0.66 -9.91 -25.91
N VAL A 162 1.43 -8.94 -25.41
CA VAL A 162 1.28 -8.42 -24.04
C VAL A 162 -0.12 -7.82 -23.85
N ASP A 163 -0.62 -7.06 -24.82
CA ASP A 163 -1.96 -6.46 -24.79
C ASP A 163 -3.05 -7.55 -24.73
N LEU A 164 -2.95 -8.57 -25.57
CA LEU A 164 -3.85 -9.73 -25.53
C LEU A 164 -3.78 -10.49 -24.20
N LEU A 165 -2.58 -10.74 -23.69
CA LEU A 165 -2.41 -11.42 -22.40
C LEU A 165 -2.95 -10.59 -21.24
N GLN A 166 -2.83 -9.26 -21.30
CA GLN A 166 -3.38 -8.37 -20.29
C GLN A 166 -4.92 -8.47 -20.25
N GLU A 167 -5.60 -8.50 -21.40
CA GLU A 167 -7.05 -8.65 -21.47
C GLU A 167 -7.50 -10.08 -21.07
N LEU A 168 -6.78 -11.12 -21.50
CA LEU A 168 -7.05 -12.51 -21.11
C LEU A 168 -6.86 -12.79 -19.62
N THR A 169 -6.04 -11.98 -18.94
CA THR A 169 -5.77 -12.11 -17.51
C THR A 169 -6.55 -11.10 -16.67
N ASP A 170 -7.37 -10.25 -17.26
CA ASP A 170 -8.17 -9.27 -16.53
C ASP A 170 -9.00 -9.93 -15.41
N ILE A 171 -8.92 -9.38 -14.19
CA ILE A 171 -9.45 -10.05 -13.00
C ILE A 171 -10.98 -10.16 -13.02
N ASP A 172 -11.67 -9.16 -13.59
CA ASP A 172 -13.12 -9.21 -13.75
C ASP A 172 -13.49 -10.32 -14.73
N THR A 173 -12.73 -10.46 -15.82
CA THR A 173 -12.87 -11.54 -16.81
C THR A 173 -12.60 -12.93 -16.21
N LEU A 174 -11.53 -13.10 -15.43
CA LEU A 174 -11.19 -14.37 -14.80
C LEU A 174 -12.27 -14.85 -13.81
N HIS A 175 -12.96 -13.93 -13.14
CA HIS A 175 -14.06 -14.26 -12.22
C HIS A 175 -15.35 -14.71 -12.92
N GLU A 176 -15.48 -14.54 -14.24
CA GLU A 176 -16.64 -15.03 -14.99
C GLU A 176 -16.60 -16.55 -15.21
N SER A 177 -15.40 -17.16 -15.27
CA SER A 177 -15.22 -18.61 -15.39
C SER A 177 -14.03 -19.12 -14.60
N GLU A 178 -14.31 -19.73 -13.44
CA GLU A 178 -13.28 -20.31 -12.56
C GLU A 178 -12.48 -21.43 -13.27
N GLU A 179 -13.15 -22.33 -14.00
CA GLU A 179 -12.50 -23.42 -14.74
C GLU A 179 -11.62 -22.89 -15.88
N GLY A 180 -12.10 -21.90 -16.64
CA GLY A 180 -11.36 -21.29 -17.73
C GLY A 180 -10.13 -20.51 -17.25
N ALA A 181 -10.31 -19.74 -16.17
CA ALA A 181 -9.24 -18.99 -15.52
C ALA A 181 -8.16 -19.91 -14.97
N GLU A 182 -8.52 -20.96 -14.23
CA GLU A 182 -7.55 -21.90 -13.65
C GLU A 182 -6.69 -22.56 -14.74
N VAL A 183 -7.31 -23.03 -15.82
CA VAL A 183 -6.61 -23.70 -16.95
C VAL A 183 -5.67 -22.73 -17.68
N LEU A 184 -6.07 -21.48 -17.90
CA LEU A 184 -5.20 -20.47 -18.53
C LEU A 184 -4.01 -20.11 -17.62
N ILE A 185 -4.28 -19.80 -16.35
CA ILE A 185 -3.25 -19.34 -15.41
C ILE A 185 -2.24 -20.47 -15.13
N ASP A 186 -2.70 -21.72 -15.00
CA ASP A 186 -1.82 -22.91 -14.94
C ASP A 186 -0.88 -22.96 -16.16
N ALA A 187 -1.43 -22.85 -17.37
CA ALA A 187 -0.63 -22.93 -18.59
C ALA A 187 0.37 -21.77 -18.73
N LEU A 188 0.03 -20.57 -18.27
CA LEU A 188 0.92 -19.40 -18.26
C LEU A 188 2.06 -19.57 -17.25
N VAL A 189 1.76 -20.03 -16.04
CA VAL A 189 2.76 -20.30 -14.99
C VAL A 189 3.70 -21.42 -15.43
N ASP A 190 3.17 -22.54 -15.94
CA ASP A 190 3.97 -23.65 -16.47
C ASP A 190 4.85 -23.23 -17.64
N GLY A 191 4.39 -22.27 -18.45
CA GLY A 191 5.12 -21.65 -19.54
C GLY A 191 6.18 -20.62 -19.10
N GLN A 192 6.39 -20.41 -17.80
CA GLN A 192 7.28 -19.39 -17.24
C GLN A 192 7.00 -17.98 -17.77
N VAL A 193 5.72 -17.61 -17.85
CA VAL A 193 5.29 -16.31 -18.41
C VAL A 193 6.04 -15.13 -17.80
N VAL A 194 6.28 -15.13 -16.48
CA VAL A 194 6.97 -14.01 -15.81
C VAL A 194 8.40 -13.87 -16.31
N ALA A 195 9.16 -14.95 -16.45
CA ALA A 195 10.51 -14.92 -17.01
C ALA A 195 10.53 -14.36 -18.44
N LEU A 196 9.55 -14.73 -19.28
CA LEU A 196 9.45 -14.25 -20.66
C LEU A 196 9.04 -12.77 -20.72
N LEU A 197 8.09 -12.36 -19.87
CA LEU A 197 7.72 -10.95 -19.72
C LEU A 197 8.91 -10.11 -19.25
N VAL A 198 9.69 -10.57 -18.27
CA VAL A 198 10.91 -9.86 -17.84
C VAL A 198 11.93 -9.74 -18.96
N GLN A 199 12.16 -10.79 -19.74
CA GLN A 199 13.04 -10.72 -20.91
C GLN A 199 12.55 -9.69 -21.93
N ASN A 200 11.23 -9.62 -22.15
CA ASN A 200 10.64 -8.60 -23.01
C ASN A 200 10.85 -7.19 -22.43
N LEU A 201 10.59 -6.99 -21.13
CA LEU A 201 10.82 -5.72 -20.44
C LEU A 201 12.28 -5.24 -20.49
N GLU A 202 13.26 -6.14 -20.60
CA GLU A 202 14.68 -5.76 -20.68
C GLU A 202 15.07 -5.10 -22.00
N ARG A 203 14.31 -5.33 -23.08
CA ARG A 203 14.62 -4.83 -24.43
C ARG A 203 13.76 -3.64 -24.87
N LEU A 204 12.63 -3.37 -24.20
CA LEU A 204 11.74 -2.25 -24.52
C LEU A 204 12.39 -0.90 -24.21
N ASP A 205 12.17 0.09 -25.08
CA ASP A 205 12.57 1.48 -24.97
C ASP A 205 11.37 2.36 -24.58
N GLU A 206 11.26 2.67 -23.30
CA GLU A 206 10.18 3.51 -22.74
C GLU A 206 10.18 4.97 -23.26
N SER A 207 11.15 5.38 -24.09
CA SER A 207 11.04 6.66 -24.81
C SER A 207 10.08 6.60 -26.01
N VAL A 208 9.76 5.39 -26.48
CA VAL A 208 8.71 5.11 -27.47
C VAL A 208 7.42 4.84 -26.72
N LYS A 209 6.34 5.52 -27.11
CA LYS A 209 5.08 5.48 -26.36
C LYS A 209 4.48 4.06 -26.34
N GLU A 210 4.45 3.42 -27.50
CA GLU A 210 3.89 2.08 -27.67
C GLU A 210 4.64 1.04 -26.82
N GLU A 211 5.96 1.16 -26.73
CA GLU A 211 6.78 0.27 -25.88
C GLU A 211 6.63 0.61 -24.38
N ALA A 212 6.45 1.88 -24.03
CA ALA A 212 6.12 2.29 -22.66
C ALA A 212 4.74 1.76 -22.22
N ASP A 213 3.75 1.76 -23.11
CA ASP A 213 2.43 1.15 -22.90
C ASP A 213 2.58 -0.38 -22.76
N GLY A 214 3.45 -1.02 -23.56
CA GLY A 214 3.80 -2.44 -23.40
C GLY A 214 4.43 -2.78 -22.04
N VAL A 215 5.27 -1.90 -21.49
CA VAL A 215 5.78 -2.05 -20.10
C VAL A 215 4.63 -1.96 -19.10
N HIS A 216 3.71 -1.00 -19.28
CA HIS A 216 2.55 -0.80 -18.41
C HIS A 216 1.65 -2.04 -18.38
N ASN A 217 1.29 -2.56 -19.55
CA ASN A 217 0.45 -3.74 -19.69
C ASN A 217 1.13 -5.00 -19.14
N THR A 218 2.46 -5.10 -19.24
CA THR A 218 3.21 -6.19 -18.62
C THR A 218 3.06 -6.20 -17.09
N LEU A 219 3.10 -5.02 -16.46
CA LEU A 219 2.90 -4.90 -15.02
C LEU A 219 1.46 -5.25 -14.62
N ALA A 220 0.48 -4.87 -15.45
CA ALA A 220 -0.93 -5.24 -15.26
C ALA A 220 -1.15 -6.77 -15.32
N ILE A 221 -0.52 -7.48 -16.26
CA ILE A 221 -0.58 -8.96 -16.29
C ILE A 221 -0.09 -9.53 -14.96
N VAL A 222 1.05 -9.03 -14.46
CA VAL A 222 1.63 -9.52 -13.20
C VAL A 222 0.72 -9.24 -12.02
N GLU A 223 0.13 -8.05 -11.94
CA GLU A 223 -0.85 -7.70 -10.90
C GLU A 223 -2.06 -8.65 -10.94
N ASN A 224 -2.70 -8.76 -12.11
CA ASN A 224 -3.86 -9.60 -12.29
C ASN A 224 -3.59 -11.06 -11.91
N MET A 225 -2.47 -11.62 -12.37
CA MET A 225 -2.10 -12.99 -12.03
C MET A 225 -1.75 -13.15 -10.54
N ALA A 226 -1.14 -12.14 -9.91
CA ALA A 226 -0.84 -12.16 -8.48
C ALA A 226 -2.09 -12.05 -7.61
N GLU A 227 -3.11 -11.31 -8.05
CA GLU A 227 -4.42 -11.24 -7.39
C GLU A 227 -5.16 -12.57 -7.47
N PHE A 228 -5.18 -13.21 -8.65
CA PHE A 228 -5.84 -14.50 -8.85
C PHE A 228 -5.09 -15.67 -8.19
N ARG A 229 -3.75 -15.67 -8.24
CA ARG A 229 -2.90 -16.74 -7.70
C ARG A 229 -1.69 -16.18 -6.92
N PRO A 230 -1.87 -15.77 -5.65
CA PRO A 230 -0.80 -15.17 -4.85
C PRO A 230 0.48 -16.03 -4.73
N GLU A 231 0.37 -17.35 -4.82
CA GLU A 231 1.51 -18.29 -4.71
C GLU A 231 2.57 -18.07 -5.80
N MET A 232 2.19 -17.55 -6.98
CA MET A 232 3.17 -17.29 -8.05
C MET A 232 4.06 -16.08 -7.76
N CYS A 233 3.74 -15.24 -6.77
CA CYS A 233 4.56 -14.07 -6.42
C CYS A 233 6.00 -14.45 -6.06
N THR A 234 6.20 -15.58 -5.35
CA THR A 234 7.54 -16.04 -4.95
C THR A 234 8.34 -16.49 -6.16
N GLU A 235 7.74 -17.30 -7.03
CA GLU A 235 8.41 -17.79 -8.24
C GLU A 235 8.68 -16.64 -9.22
N GLY A 236 7.68 -15.79 -9.48
CA GLY A 236 7.82 -14.64 -10.38
C GLY A 236 8.92 -13.68 -9.94
N ALA A 237 9.03 -13.40 -8.63
CA ALA A 237 10.12 -12.60 -8.09
C ALA A 237 11.51 -13.23 -8.35
N GLN A 238 11.64 -14.54 -8.20
CA GLN A 238 12.87 -15.31 -8.46
C GLN A 238 13.21 -15.40 -9.96
N GLN A 239 12.21 -15.35 -10.84
CA GLN A 239 12.37 -15.33 -12.30
C GLN A 239 12.90 -13.97 -12.85
N GLY A 240 13.30 -13.05 -11.97
CA GLY A 240 13.98 -11.79 -12.33
C GLY A 240 13.10 -10.54 -12.23
N LEU A 241 11.79 -10.70 -11.98
CA LEU A 241 10.85 -9.59 -11.88
C LEU A 241 11.26 -8.61 -10.80
N LEU A 242 11.61 -9.11 -9.60
CA LEU A 242 12.01 -8.26 -8.48
C LEU A 242 13.29 -7.47 -8.80
N GLN A 243 14.24 -8.09 -9.49
CA GLN A 243 15.47 -7.43 -9.92
C GLN A 243 15.19 -6.34 -10.97
N TRP A 244 14.28 -6.60 -11.91
CA TRP A 244 13.88 -5.63 -12.93
C TRP A 244 13.14 -4.43 -12.31
N LEU A 245 12.19 -4.66 -11.40
CA LEU A 245 11.48 -3.60 -10.68
C LEU A 245 12.45 -2.70 -9.90
N LEU A 246 13.39 -3.29 -9.15
CA LEU A 246 14.42 -2.53 -8.43
C LEU A 246 15.33 -1.74 -9.39
N LYS A 247 15.72 -2.32 -10.54
CA LYS A 247 16.51 -1.63 -11.57
C LYS A 247 15.74 -0.43 -12.13
N ARG A 248 14.45 -0.60 -12.44
CA ARG A 248 13.58 0.45 -12.98
C ARG A 248 13.34 1.58 -11.97
N LEU A 249 13.07 1.24 -10.70
CA LEU A 249 12.91 2.22 -9.62
C LEU A 249 14.22 3.00 -9.38
N LYS A 250 15.37 2.32 -9.41
CA LYS A 250 16.70 2.92 -9.20
C LYS A 250 17.15 3.81 -10.36
N ALA A 251 16.62 3.60 -11.57
CA ALA A 251 17.01 4.36 -12.75
C ALA A 251 16.83 5.87 -12.53
N LYS A 252 17.77 6.66 -13.05
CA LYS A 252 17.75 8.14 -12.96
C LYS A 252 16.82 8.73 -14.03
N MET A 253 15.58 8.28 -14.01
CA MET A 253 14.52 8.75 -14.89
C MET A 253 13.55 9.65 -14.11
N PRO A 254 12.86 10.58 -14.79
CA PRO A 254 11.79 11.35 -14.17
C PRO A 254 10.68 10.42 -13.65
N PHE A 255 9.82 10.95 -12.80
CA PHE A 255 8.59 10.28 -12.41
C PHE A 255 7.67 10.11 -13.63
N ASP A 256 7.09 8.92 -13.79
CA ASP A 256 6.14 8.54 -14.82
C ASP A 256 5.20 7.43 -14.31
N ALA A 257 4.18 7.09 -15.10
CA ALA A 257 3.19 6.07 -14.76
C ALA A 257 3.81 4.69 -14.53
N ASN A 258 4.78 4.29 -15.35
CA ASN A 258 5.46 3.00 -15.20
C ASN A 258 6.26 2.92 -13.90
N LYS A 259 6.89 4.02 -13.45
CA LYS A 259 7.60 4.06 -12.17
C LYS A 259 6.65 3.95 -10.98
N LEU A 260 5.48 4.60 -11.05
CA LEU A 260 4.41 4.43 -10.08
C LEU A 260 3.97 2.96 -10.04
N TYR A 261 3.65 2.39 -11.18
CA TYR A 261 3.15 1.01 -11.26
C TYR A 261 4.19 -0.02 -10.79
N CYS A 262 5.48 0.21 -11.08
CA CYS A 262 6.57 -0.59 -10.52
C CYS A 262 6.58 -0.60 -8.98
N SER A 263 6.20 0.52 -8.34
CA SER A 263 6.13 0.60 -6.88
C SER A 263 4.93 -0.16 -6.31
N GLU A 264 3.82 -0.24 -7.05
CA GLU A 264 2.60 -0.98 -6.69
C GLU A 264 2.85 -2.48 -6.80
N VAL A 265 3.34 -2.95 -7.96
CA VAL A 265 3.72 -4.36 -8.16
C VAL A 265 4.77 -4.80 -7.13
N LEU A 266 5.74 -3.94 -6.81
CA LEU A 266 6.70 -4.22 -5.75
C LEU A 266 6.02 -4.41 -4.37
N ALA A 267 5.02 -3.58 -4.05
CA ALA A 267 4.26 -3.71 -2.81
C ALA A 267 3.48 -5.02 -2.76
N ILE A 268 2.82 -5.41 -3.86
CA ILE A 268 2.09 -6.68 -4.03
C ILE A 268 3.03 -7.86 -3.78
N LEU A 269 4.19 -7.91 -4.45
CA LEU A 269 5.15 -9.01 -4.30
C LEU A 269 5.69 -9.16 -2.87
N LEU A 270 5.69 -8.09 -2.07
CA LEU A 270 6.18 -8.10 -0.69
C LEU A 270 5.07 -8.31 0.35
N GLN A 271 3.80 -8.30 -0.07
CA GLN A 271 2.67 -8.50 0.82
C GLN A 271 2.68 -9.94 1.32
N ASP A 272 2.74 -10.08 2.65
CA ASP A 272 2.77 -11.38 3.34
C ASP A 272 3.75 -12.45 2.80
N ASN A 273 4.89 -12.03 2.22
CA ASN A 273 5.84 -12.93 1.56
C ASN A 273 7.27 -12.75 2.10
N ASP A 274 7.72 -13.66 2.97
CA ASP A 274 9.04 -13.59 3.61
C ASP A 274 10.19 -13.93 2.66
N GLU A 275 9.98 -14.84 1.71
CA GLU A 275 10.94 -15.20 0.68
C GLU A 275 11.28 -14.00 -0.21
N ASN A 276 10.27 -13.25 -0.64
CA ASN A 276 10.45 -12.04 -1.45
C ASN A 276 11.09 -10.91 -0.64
N ARG A 277 10.78 -10.80 0.65
CA ARG A 277 11.46 -9.86 1.56
C ARG A 277 12.95 -10.19 1.70
N GLU A 278 13.33 -11.47 1.82
CA GLU A 278 14.74 -11.86 1.88
C GLU A 278 15.44 -11.60 0.53
N LEU A 279 14.82 -12.01 -0.59
CA LEU A 279 15.36 -11.79 -1.93
C LEU A 279 15.58 -10.31 -2.22
N LEU A 280 14.62 -9.44 -1.87
CA LEU A 280 14.80 -7.99 -1.98
C LEU A 280 16.02 -7.52 -1.20
N GLY A 281 16.19 -8.03 0.02
CA GLY A 281 17.35 -7.75 0.86
C GLY A 281 18.66 -8.16 0.20
N GLU A 282 18.72 -9.36 -0.38
CA GLU A 282 19.88 -9.89 -1.09
C GLU A 282 20.24 -9.10 -2.35
N LEU A 283 19.24 -8.52 -3.02
CA LEU A 283 19.38 -7.67 -4.22
C LEU A 283 19.70 -6.20 -3.90
N ASP A 284 20.15 -5.89 -2.68
CA ASP A 284 20.37 -4.52 -2.19
C ASP A 284 19.13 -3.60 -2.31
N GLY A 285 17.93 -4.20 -2.31
CA GLY A 285 16.67 -3.48 -2.51
C GLY A 285 16.36 -2.48 -1.38
N ILE A 286 16.82 -2.75 -0.15
CA ILE A 286 16.72 -1.79 0.97
C ILE A 286 17.43 -0.47 0.62
N ASP A 287 18.61 -0.54 0.02
CA ASP A 287 19.35 0.65 -0.40
C ASP A 287 18.63 1.38 -1.55
N VAL A 288 18.00 0.64 -2.47
CA VAL A 288 17.19 1.21 -3.55
C VAL A 288 15.99 1.98 -2.98
N LEU A 289 15.22 1.38 -2.07
CA LEU A 289 14.09 2.01 -1.41
C LEU A 289 14.53 3.27 -0.66
N LEU A 290 15.60 3.19 0.14
CA LEU A 290 16.14 4.35 0.86
C LEU A 290 16.62 5.46 -0.08
N GLN A 291 17.22 5.12 -1.22
CA GLN A 291 17.65 6.09 -2.23
C GLN A 291 16.45 6.82 -2.86
N GLN A 292 15.39 6.09 -3.25
CA GLN A 292 14.19 6.70 -3.81
C GLN A 292 13.44 7.56 -2.77
N LEU A 293 13.28 7.05 -1.55
CA LEU A 293 12.67 7.81 -0.45
C LEU A 293 13.48 9.07 -0.10
N SER A 294 14.80 9.07 -0.32
CA SER A 294 15.65 10.23 -0.02
C SER A 294 15.31 11.48 -0.82
N VAL A 295 14.59 11.36 -1.94
CA VAL A 295 14.05 12.49 -2.72
C VAL A 295 13.09 13.32 -1.86
N PHE A 296 12.26 12.65 -1.05
CA PHE A 296 11.24 13.25 -0.19
C PHE A 296 11.74 13.68 1.19
N LYS A 297 13.07 13.72 1.40
CA LYS A 297 13.67 14.10 2.70
C LYS A 297 13.41 15.57 3.06
N ARG A 298 13.33 16.46 2.06
CA ARG A 298 13.18 17.93 2.22
C ARG A 298 12.08 18.54 1.33
N HIS A 299 11.49 17.75 0.45
CA HIS A 299 10.47 18.18 -0.50
C HIS A 299 9.21 17.31 -0.34
N ASN A 300 8.05 17.90 -0.58
CA ASN A 300 6.83 17.13 -0.72
C ASN A 300 6.75 16.60 -2.15
N PRO A 301 6.03 15.48 -2.38
CA PRO A 301 5.60 15.11 -3.72
C PRO A 301 4.89 16.26 -4.44
N SER A 302 5.09 16.32 -5.75
CA SER A 302 4.61 17.37 -6.66
C SER A 302 3.19 17.09 -7.15
N THR A 303 2.84 15.82 -7.29
CA THR A 303 1.52 15.32 -7.74
C THR A 303 0.96 14.31 -6.74
N ALA A 304 -0.33 13.97 -6.88
CA ALA A 304 -0.96 12.91 -6.08
C ALA A 304 -0.34 11.54 -6.39
N GLU A 305 -0.07 11.26 -7.67
CA GLU A 305 0.60 10.04 -8.15
C GLU A 305 2.03 9.91 -7.59
N GLU A 306 2.80 11.01 -7.51
CA GLU A 306 4.14 10.97 -6.88
C GLU A 306 4.03 10.74 -5.36
N GLN A 307 2.94 11.19 -4.73
CA GLN A 307 2.66 10.90 -3.33
C GLN A 307 2.31 9.42 -3.13
N GLU A 308 1.52 8.85 -4.02
CA GLU A 308 1.16 7.43 -4.03
C GLU A 308 2.39 6.54 -4.16
N MET A 309 3.25 6.80 -5.16
CA MET A 309 4.52 6.10 -5.31
C MET A 309 5.38 6.21 -4.03
N MET A 310 5.42 7.38 -3.39
CA MET A 310 6.15 7.55 -2.14
C MET A 310 5.58 6.65 -1.03
N GLU A 311 4.26 6.58 -0.87
CA GLU A 311 3.63 5.71 0.14
C GLU A 311 3.86 4.23 -0.19
N ASN A 312 3.74 3.81 -1.45
CA ASN A 312 4.05 2.44 -1.88
C ASN A 312 5.48 2.04 -1.49
N LEU A 313 6.46 2.91 -1.73
CA LEU A 313 7.86 2.68 -1.32
C LEU A 313 8.03 2.60 0.19
N PHE A 314 7.27 3.39 0.97
CA PHE A 314 7.28 3.30 2.42
C PHE A 314 6.64 2.01 2.92
N ASP A 315 5.57 1.55 2.29
CA ASP A 315 4.87 0.32 2.64
C ASP A 315 5.70 -0.91 2.26
N SER A 316 6.36 -0.92 1.09
CA SER A 316 7.38 -1.91 0.75
C SER A 316 8.48 -1.96 1.81
N LEU A 317 9.01 -0.80 2.24
CA LEU A 317 10.04 -0.76 3.27
C LEU A 317 9.53 -1.27 4.63
N CYS A 318 8.31 -0.93 5.03
CA CYS A 318 7.70 -1.44 6.27
C CYS A 318 7.52 -2.96 6.20
N SER A 319 7.05 -3.49 5.06
CA SER A 319 6.92 -4.92 4.82
C SER A 319 8.29 -5.61 4.94
N CYS A 320 9.33 -5.10 4.28
CA CYS A 320 10.68 -5.65 4.39
C CYS A 320 11.22 -5.70 5.82
N LEU A 321 10.89 -4.72 6.67
CA LEU A 321 11.35 -4.65 8.06
C LEU A 321 10.65 -5.64 9.00
N MET A 322 9.59 -6.30 8.55
CA MET A 322 9.00 -7.44 9.27
C MET A 322 9.98 -8.62 9.32
N LEU A 323 10.85 -8.76 8.31
CA LEU A 323 11.94 -9.73 8.30
C LEU A 323 13.19 -9.19 9.00
N SER A 324 13.75 -9.95 9.94
CA SER A 324 14.85 -9.45 10.79
C SER A 324 16.17 -9.20 10.05
N SER A 325 16.49 -9.94 9.00
CA SER A 325 17.70 -9.74 8.18
C SER A 325 17.72 -8.33 7.56
N ASN A 326 16.57 -7.87 7.08
CA ASN A 326 16.41 -6.54 6.49
C ASN A 326 16.56 -5.39 7.48
N ARG A 327 16.36 -5.62 8.79
CA ARG A 327 16.62 -4.59 9.81
C ARG A 327 18.09 -4.26 9.93
N GLU A 328 18.96 -5.26 9.77
CA GLU A 328 20.41 -5.05 9.72
C GLU A 328 20.81 -4.30 8.44
N ARG A 329 20.22 -4.67 7.30
CA ARG A 329 20.44 -3.98 6.01
C ARG A 329 19.99 -2.51 6.10
N PHE A 330 18.81 -2.23 6.67
CA PHE A 330 18.30 -0.87 6.91
C PHE A 330 19.22 -0.05 7.81
N LEU A 331 19.77 -0.65 8.86
CA LEU A 331 20.73 -0.01 9.75
C LEU A 331 22.03 0.35 9.01
N LYS A 332 22.56 -0.57 8.19
CA LYS A 332 23.76 -0.36 7.36
C LYS A 332 23.55 0.71 6.29
N GLY A 333 22.37 0.75 5.68
CA GLY A 333 21.96 1.74 4.67
C GLY A 333 21.65 3.14 5.24
N GLU A 334 21.94 3.40 6.51
CA GLU A 334 21.65 4.67 7.20
C GLU A 334 20.15 5.04 7.22
N GLY A 335 19.27 4.04 7.17
CA GLY A 335 17.82 4.26 7.13
C GLY A 335 17.30 5.07 8.32
N LEU A 336 17.85 4.83 9.53
CA LEU A 336 17.51 5.61 10.73
C LEU A 336 17.86 7.10 10.59
N GLN A 337 18.99 7.43 9.97
CA GLN A 337 19.41 8.80 9.73
C GLN A 337 18.43 9.50 8.79
N LEU A 338 18.02 8.81 7.72
CA LEU A 338 17.04 9.32 6.77
C LEU A 338 15.68 9.56 7.43
N MET A 339 15.14 8.57 8.16
CA MET A 339 13.86 8.71 8.85
C MET A 339 13.89 9.83 9.89
N ASN A 340 14.97 9.90 10.69
CA ASN A 340 15.16 10.97 11.67
C ASN A 340 15.28 12.36 11.02
N LEU A 341 15.81 12.45 9.80
CA LEU A 341 15.80 13.69 9.01
C LEU A 341 14.38 14.06 8.57
N MET A 342 13.64 13.13 7.96
CA MET A 342 12.25 13.34 7.52
C MET A 342 11.33 13.79 8.66
N LEU A 343 11.47 13.17 9.83
CA LEU A 343 10.74 13.57 11.03
C LEU A 343 11.02 15.03 11.43
N ARG A 344 12.23 15.56 11.19
CA ARG A 344 12.61 16.95 11.52
C ARG A 344 12.13 17.97 10.49
N GLU A 345 12.12 17.61 9.21
CA GLU A 345 11.77 18.49 8.08
C GLU A 345 10.26 18.78 7.96
N LYS A 346 9.42 17.96 8.60
CA LYS A 346 7.96 18.18 8.72
C LYS A 346 7.20 18.20 7.39
N LYS A 347 7.67 17.38 6.45
CA LYS A 347 7.06 17.14 5.12
C LYS A 347 6.03 16.01 5.19
N ILE A 348 5.35 15.72 4.08
CA ILE A 348 4.34 14.64 4.00
C ILE A 348 4.95 13.30 4.42
N SER A 349 6.18 13.02 3.99
CA SER A 349 6.98 11.83 4.35
C SER A 349 7.20 11.61 5.86
N ARG A 350 6.93 12.60 6.72
CA ARG A 350 7.09 12.49 8.17
C ARG A 350 6.25 11.35 8.76
N SER A 351 5.03 11.20 8.28
CA SER A 351 4.08 10.23 8.81
C SER A 351 4.55 8.81 8.56
N SER A 352 4.89 8.51 7.31
CA SER A 352 5.38 7.20 6.87
C SER A 352 6.78 6.92 7.46
N ALA A 353 7.63 7.94 7.61
CA ALA A 353 8.91 7.79 8.32
C ALA A 353 8.73 7.40 9.80
N LEU A 354 7.63 7.82 10.44
CA LEU A 354 7.31 7.40 11.80
C LEU A 354 6.90 5.92 11.83
N LYS A 355 6.06 5.48 10.88
CA LYS A 355 5.67 4.07 10.69
C LYS A 355 6.91 3.18 10.47
N VAL A 356 7.84 3.58 9.58
CA VAL A 356 9.10 2.84 9.36
C VAL A 356 9.91 2.67 10.64
N LEU A 357 10.03 3.71 11.47
CA LEU A 357 10.77 3.62 12.72
C LEU A 357 10.12 2.67 13.73
N ASP A 358 8.79 2.58 13.72
CA ASP A 358 8.03 1.62 14.51
C ASP A 358 8.42 0.18 14.14
N HIS A 359 8.28 -0.17 12.85
CA HIS A 359 8.65 -1.49 12.32
C HIS A 359 10.16 -1.81 12.50
N ALA A 360 11.05 -0.82 12.39
CA ALA A 360 12.48 -1.03 12.55
C ALA A 360 12.90 -1.33 14.00
N MET A 361 12.14 -0.89 15.00
CA MET A 361 12.52 -0.94 16.42
C MET A 361 11.74 -1.95 17.26
N ILE A 362 10.61 -2.45 16.75
CA ILE A 362 9.74 -3.38 17.48
C ILE A 362 10.45 -4.70 17.81
N GLY A 363 10.16 -5.28 18.98
CA GLY A 363 10.70 -6.59 19.37
C GLY A 363 12.22 -6.60 19.63
N PRO A 364 12.80 -7.77 19.97
CA PRO A 364 14.23 -7.87 20.32
C PRO A 364 15.15 -7.64 19.12
N GLU A 365 14.70 -7.90 17.90
CA GLU A 365 15.49 -7.71 16.67
C GLU A 365 15.65 -6.23 16.34
N GLY A 366 14.83 -5.36 16.93
CA GLY A 366 14.97 -3.90 16.85
C GLY A 366 16.03 -3.33 17.79
N THR A 367 16.78 -4.15 18.54
CA THR A 367 17.71 -3.68 19.58
C THR A 367 18.81 -2.76 19.04
N ASP A 368 19.46 -3.14 17.94
CA ASP A 368 20.55 -2.34 17.36
C ASP A 368 20.00 -1.03 16.78
N ASN A 369 18.82 -1.09 16.16
CA ASN A 369 18.13 0.09 15.67
C ASN A 369 17.78 1.07 16.79
N CYS A 370 17.29 0.57 17.94
CA CYS A 370 17.01 1.39 19.12
C CYS A 370 18.27 2.11 19.62
N HIS A 371 19.40 1.39 19.76
CA HIS A 371 20.65 1.98 20.23
C HIS A 371 21.16 3.05 19.26
N LYS A 372 21.20 2.72 17.96
CA LYS A 372 21.62 3.67 16.93
C LYS A 372 20.73 4.90 16.89
N PHE A 373 19.41 4.74 17.02
CA PHE A 373 18.45 5.86 17.02
C PHE A 373 18.77 6.88 18.12
N VAL A 374 19.12 6.41 19.32
CA VAL A 374 19.54 7.29 20.43
C VAL A 374 20.87 7.96 20.11
N ASP A 375 21.82 7.24 19.53
CA ASP A 375 23.15 7.74 19.20
C ASP A 375 23.12 8.83 18.12
N ILE A 376 22.19 8.75 17.16
CA ILE A 376 21.93 9.79 16.15
C ILE A 376 21.01 10.92 16.65
N LEU A 377 20.87 11.07 17.97
CA LEU A 377 20.04 12.09 18.63
C LEU A 377 18.54 11.98 18.34
N GLY A 378 18.03 10.79 17.99
CA GLY A 378 16.60 10.55 17.72
C GLY A 378 15.68 10.95 18.88
N LEU A 379 16.17 10.91 20.12
CA LEU A 379 15.42 11.41 21.30
C LEU A 379 15.06 12.90 21.18
N ARG A 380 15.87 13.72 20.52
CA ARG A 380 15.56 15.15 20.28
C ARG A 380 14.46 15.33 19.25
N THR A 381 14.16 14.31 18.46
CA THR A 381 13.15 14.32 17.41
C THR A 381 11.83 13.71 17.88
N ILE A 382 11.87 12.54 18.55
CA ILE A 382 10.67 11.81 18.96
C ILE A 382 9.91 12.50 20.12
N PHE A 383 10.60 13.07 21.10
CA PHE A 383 9.93 13.70 22.24
C PHE A 383 9.11 14.95 21.87
N PRO A 384 9.55 15.83 20.95
CA PRO A 384 8.67 16.86 20.40
C PRO A 384 7.39 16.31 19.74
N LEU A 385 7.47 15.16 19.05
CA LEU A 385 6.31 14.49 18.45
C LEU A 385 5.39 13.88 19.51
N PHE A 386 5.95 13.34 20.59
CA PHE A 386 5.20 12.87 21.76
C PHE A 386 4.46 13.99 22.49
N MET A 387 5.09 15.16 22.62
CA MET A 387 4.48 16.32 23.27
C MET A 387 3.42 17.01 22.43
N LYS A 388 3.51 16.92 21.10
CA LYS A 388 2.64 17.65 20.17
C LYS A 388 2.17 16.73 19.06
N SER A 389 0.99 16.17 19.25
CA SER A 389 0.27 15.48 18.20
C SER A 389 -0.18 16.50 17.13
N PRO A 390 -0.06 16.18 15.83
CA PRO A 390 -0.57 17.02 14.77
C PRO A 390 -2.09 17.16 14.94
N ARG A 391 -2.58 18.39 15.11
CA ARG A 391 -4.02 18.65 15.08
C ARG A 391 -4.48 18.50 13.64
N LYS A 392 -5.58 17.78 13.40
CA LYS A 392 -6.21 17.62 12.08
C LYS A 392 -6.50 19.01 11.48
N ILE A 393 -5.61 19.54 10.65
CA ILE A 393 -5.85 20.80 9.92
C ILE A 393 -6.54 20.49 8.58
N LYS A 394 -6.33 19.32 7.97
CA LYS A 394 -7.00 18.86 6.73
C LYS A 394 -7.20 17.35 6.73
N LYS A 395 -8.17 16.86 5.92
CA LYS A 395 -8.53 15.44 5.73
C LYS A 395 -7.42 14.55 5.13
N VAL A 396 -6.26 15.12 4.81
CA VAL A 396 -5.13 14.41 4.18
C VAL A 396 -4.00 14.33 5.20
N GLY A 397 -3.57 13.11 5.52
CA GLY A 397 -2.49 12.79 6.46
C GLY A 397 -2.94 12.00 7.69
N THR A 398 -1.96 11.54 8.45
CA THR A 398 -2.12 10.68 9.63
C THR A 398 -3.04 11.31 10.68
N THR A 399 -3.91 10.47 11.22
CA THR A 399 -4.78 10.87 12.32
C THR A 399 -3.98 11.16 13.59
N GLU A 400 -4.56 11.94 14.49
CA GLU A 400 -3.96 12.15 15.82
C GLU A 400 -3.73 10.81 16.55
N LYS A 401 -4.62 9.83 16.34
CA LYS A 401 -4.55 8.50 16.95
C LYS A 401 -3.35 7.71 16.43
N GLU A 402 -3.24 7.53 15.12
CA GLU A 402 -2.13 6.79 14.48
C GLU A 402 -0.78 7.44 14.81
N HIS A 403 -0.71 8.78 14.84
CA HIS A 403 0.50 9.47 15.27
C HIS A 403 0.87 9.14 16.72
N GLU A 404 -0.09 9.22 17.64
CA GLU A 404 0.13 8.90 19.05
C GLU A 404 0.48 7.41 19.25
N GLU A 405 -0.12 6.53 18.44
CA GLU A 405 0.15 5.10 18.39
C GLU A 405 1.61 4.81 18.06
N HIS A 406 2.07 5.23 16.88
CA HIS A 406 3.45 4.97 16.45
C HIS A 406 4.47 5.63 17.40
N VAL A 407 4.20 6.83 17.91
CA VAL A 407 5.10 7.46 18.90
C VAL A 407 5.17 6.62 20.19
N CYS A 408 4.04 6.16 20.71
CA CYS A 408 4.03 5.33 21.92
C CYS A 408 4.67 3.96 21.67
N SER A 409 4.45 3.35 20.50
CA SER A 409 5.09 2.10 20.11
C SER A 409 6.62 2.24 20.03
N ILE A 410 7.13 3.30 19.40
CA ILE A 410 8.57 3.60 19.37
C ILE A 410 9.12 3.79 20.80
N LEU A 411 8.44 4.55 21.66
CA LEU A 411 8.89 4.77 23.04
C LEU A 411 8.89 3.46 23.86
N ALA A 412 7.89 2.62 23.69
CA ALA A 412 7.83 1.29 24.30
C ALA A 412 8.99 0.40 23.83
N SER A 413 9.23 0.36 22.52
CA SER A 413 10.34 -0.37 21.91
C SER A 413 11.71 0.10 22.42
N LEU A 414 11.91 1.42 22.54
CA LEU A 414 13.13 1.98 23.12
C LEU A 414 13.28 1.59 24.60
N LEU A 415 12.22 1.63 25.41
CA LEU A 415 12.29 1.22 26.83
C LEU A 415 12.60 -0.28 27.00
N ARG A 416 12.00 -1.11 26.13
CA ARG A 416 12.21 -2.56 26.09
C ARG A 416 13.66 -2.91 25.77
N ASN A 417 14.20 -2.29 24.72
CA ASN A 417 15.43 -2.75 24.06
C ASN A 417 16.70 -2.03 24.53
N LEU A 418 16.62 -0.77 24.94
CA LEU A 418 17.82 -0.02 25.31
C LEU A 418 18.44 -0.52 26.62
N ARG A 419 19.77 -0.50 26.66
CA ARG A 419 20.56 -0.78 27.87
C ARG A 419 21.61 0.33 28.09
N GLY A 420 22.29 0.26 29.24
CA GLY A 420 23.41 1.15 29.55
C GLY A 420 23.10 2.65 29.43
N GLN A 421 24.04 3.40 28.84
CA GLN A 421 23.97 4.86 28.74
C GLN A 421 22.81 5.34 27.86
N GLN A 422 22.45 4.62 26.80
CA GLN A 422 21.31 4.92 25.95
C GLN A 422 20.00 4.87 26.74
N ARG A 423 19.81 3.83 27.58
CA ARG A 423 18.64 3.72 28.46
C ARG A 423 18.61 4.85 29.49
N THR A 424 19.74 5.18 30.11
CA THR A 424 19.82 6.31 31.04
C THR A 424 19.46 7.64 30.36
N ARG A 425 19.94 7.88 29.13
CA ARG A 425 19.58 9.06 28.34
C ARG A 425 18.08 9.13 28.07
N LEU A 426 17.43 8.02 27.73
CA LEU A 426 15.98 7.95 27.55
C LEU A 426 15.22 8.26 28.86
N LEU A 427 15.60 7.64 29.98
CA LEU A 427 14.95 7.85 31.26
C LEU A 427 15.08 9.30 31.76
N ASN A 428 16.23 9.93 31.54
CA ASN A 428 16.44 11.33 31.88
C ASN A 428 15.47 12.27 31.12
N LYS A 429 14.98 11.88 29.94
CA LYS A 429 13.94 12.67 29.23
C LYS A 429 12.64 12.77 30.03
N PHE A 430 12.32 11.78 30.86
CA PHE A 430 11.13 11.77 31.70
C PHE A 430 11.28 12.58 33.00
N THR A 431 12.49 13.04 33.35
CA THR A 431 12.73 13.89 34.53
C THR A 431 12.97 15.36 34.18
N GLU A 432 13.19 15.67 32.89
CA GLU A 432 13.35 17.05 32.40
C GLU A 432 12.09 17.89 32.66
N ASN A 433 12.30 19.20 32.90
CA ASN A 433 11.25 20.21 32.99
C ASN A 433 10.08 19.82 33.93
N ASP A 434 10.40 19.48 35.18
CA ASP A 434 9.41 19.01 36.19
C ASP A 434 8.63 17.76 35.76
N SER A 435 9.29 16.83 35.06
CA SER A 435 8.66 15.61 34.57
C SER A 435 7.51 15.84 33.58
N GLU A 436 7.57 16.90 32.76
CA GLU A 436 6.51 17.25 31.79
C GLU A 436 6.15 16.09 30.83
N LYS A 437 7.09 15.16 30.57
CA LYS A 437 6.83 13.99 29.73
C LYS A 437 5.97 12.97 30.44
N VAL A 438 6.11 12.85 31.77
CA VAL A 438 5.20 12.06 32.59
C VAL A 438 3.82 12.69 32.59
N ASP A 439 3.71 14.02 32.67
CA ASP A 439 2.42 14.71 32.58
C ASP A 439 1.72 14.42 31.25
N ARG A 440 2.44 14.51 30.13
CA ARG A 440 1.92 14.17 28.81
C ARG A 440 1.51 12.70 28.70
N LEU A 441 2.32 11.79 29.24
CA LEU A 441 1.99 10.36 29.28
C LEU A 441 0.68 10.12 30.05
N MET A 442 0.51 10.79 31.19
CA MET A 442 -0.71 10.69 31.98
C MET A 442 -1.92 11.32 31.28
N GLU A 443 -1.74 12.43 30.56
CA GLU A 443 -2.79 13.03 29.74
C GLU A 443 -3.30 12.03 28.69
N LEU A 444 -2.40 11.40 27.95
CA LEU A 444 -2.73 10.36 26.98
C LEU A 444 -3.39 9.15 27.63
N HIS A 445 -2.89 8.71 28.80
CA HIS A 445 -3.50 7.62 29.56
C HIS A 445 -4.98 7.90 29.85
N PHE A 446 -5.32 9.08 30.37
CA PHE A 446 -6.72 9.41 30.65
C PHE A 446 -7.56 9.63 29.41
N LYS A 447 -6.98 10.18 28.34
CA LYS A 447 -7.66 10.34 27.04
C LYS A 447 -8.13 8.99 26.51
N TYR A 448 -7.21 8.02 26.39
CA TYR A 448 -7.52 6.71 25.84
C TYR A 448 -8.26 5.80 26.82
N LEU A 449 -8.02 5.91 28.13
CA LEU A 449 -8.82 5.21 29.13
C LEU A 449 -10.29 5.64 29.06
N GLY A 450 -10.57 6.94 28.91
CA GLY A 450 -11.93 7.45 28.74
C GLY A 450 -12.57 6.95 27.45
N ALA A 451 -11.84 6.94 26.33
CA ALA A 451 -12.33 6.39 25.06
C ALA A 451 -12.67 4.89 25.17
N MET A 452 -11.78 4.12 25.80
CA MET A 452 -11.97 2.70 26.08
C MET A 452 -13.19 2.43 26.96
N GLN A 453 -13.37 3.17 28.05
CA GLN A 453 -14.54 3.02 28.93
C GLN A 453 -15.86 3.28 28.20
N VAL A 454 -15.88 4.24 27.26
CA VAL A 454 -17.07 4.51 26.44
C VAL A 454 -17.34 3.34 25.48
N ALA A 455 -16.31 2.78 24.86
CA ALA A 455 -16.42 1.62 24.00
C ALA A 455 -16.88 0.38 24.77
N ASP A 456 -16.21 0.06 25.89
CA ASP A 456 -16.55 -1.07 26.76
C ASP A 456 -17.98 -0.98 27.28
N LYS A 457 -18.48 0.21 27.64
CA LYS A 457 -19.87 0.41 28.08
C LYS A 457 -20.89 0.12 26.97
N LYS A 458 -20.58 0.46 25.72
CA LYS A 458 -21.45 0.14 24.57
C LYS A 458 -21.45 -1.36 24.31
N ILE A 459 -20.27 -1.96 24.24
CA ILE A 459 -20.09 -3.40 24.07
C ILE A 459 -20.84 -4.17 25.14
N GLU A 460 -20.71 -3.80 26.42
CA GLU A 460 -21.41 -4.45 27.52
C GLU A 460 -22.93 -4.32 27.41
N GLY A 461 -23.43 -3.16 26.99
CA GLY A 461 -24.87 -2.96 26.74
C GLY A 461 -25.38 -3.87 25.61
N GLU A 462 -24.63 -3.99 24.53
CA GLU A 462 -24.95 -4.86 23.40
C GLU A 462 -24.89 -6.34 23.79
N LYS A 463 -23.84 -6.77 24.50
CA LYS A 463 -23.74 -8.13 25.07
C LYS A 463 -24.96 -8.45 25.92
N HIS A 464 -25.39 -7.52 26.78
CA HIS A 464 -26.58 -7.71 27.60
C HIS A 464 -27.85 -7.87 26.74
N ASP A 465 -28.01 -7.08 25.67
CA ASP A 465 -29.18 -7.17 24.80
C ASP A 465 -29.19 -8.44 23.94
N MET A 466 -28.03 -8.89 23.46
CA MET A 466 -27.87 -10.19 22.78
C MET A 466 -28.31 -11.34 23.69
N VAL A 467 -27.80 -11.37 24.92
CA VAL A 467 -28.17 -12.39 25.92
C VAL A 467 -29.67 -12.34 26.24
N ARG A 468 -30.29 -11.15 26.30
CA ARG A 468 -31.75 -11.01 26.47
C ARG A 468 -32.56 -11.56 25.30
N ARG A 469 -32.04 -11.45 24.08
CA ARG A 469 -32.67 -12.02 22.86
C ARG A 469 -32.42 -13.52 22.72
N GLY A 470 -31.58 -14.11 23.57
CA GLY A 470 -31.20 -15.52 23.51
C GLY A 470 -30.11 -15.80 22.46
N GLU A 471 -29.40 -14.77 22.01
CA GLU A 471 -28.24 -14.90 21.12
C GLU A 471 -27.03 -15.40 21.94
N ILE A 472 -26.24 -16.29 21.34
CA ILE A 472 -25.00 -16.79 21.93
C ILE A 472 -23.87 -15.85 21.50
N ILE A 473 -23.07 -15.39 22.46
CA ILE A 473 -21.82 -14.68 22.17
C ILE A 473 -20.79 -15.75 21.85
N ASP A 474 -20.51 -15.94 20.58
CA ASP A 474 -19.47 -16.84 20.07
C ASP A 474 -18.13 -16.10 19.92
N ASN A 475 -17.11 -16.84 19.45
CA ASN A 475 -15.77 -16.30 19.27
C ASN A 475 -15.72 -15.17 18.23
N ASP A 476 -16.45 -15.30 17.11
CA ASP A 476 -16.52 -14.29 16.05
C ASP A 476 -17.08 -12.97 16.61
N THR A 477 -18.11 -13.05 17.46
CA THR A 477 -18.66 -11.89 18.17
C THR A 477 -17.62 -11.28 19.13
N GLU A 478 -16.84 -12.10 19.84
CA GLU A 478 -15.77 -11.60 20.72
C GLU A 478 -14.64 -10.90 19.95
N GLU A 479 -14.27 -11.42 18.77
CA GLU A 479 -13.30 -10.81 17.87
C GLU A 479 -13.81 -9.45 17.36
N GLU A 480 -15.09 -9.34 16.97
CA GLU A 480 -15.68 -8.06 16.58
C GLU A 480 -15.61 -7.02 17.71
N PHE A 481 -15.93 -7.44 18.94
CA PHE A 481 -15.79 -6.56 20.11
C PHE A 481 -14.34 -6.16 20.39
N TYR A 482 -13.38 -7.06 20.17
CA TYR A 482 -11.97 -6.75 20.30
C TYR A 482 -11.51 -5.75 19.23
N LEU A 483 -11.90 -5.91 17.97
CA LEU A 483 -11.62 -4.96 16.89
C LEU A 483 -12.17 -3.56 17.22
N ARG A 484 -13.39 -3.47 17.75
CA ARG A 484 -13.99 -2.19 18.19
C ARG A 484 -13.20 -1.54 19.35
N ARG A 485 -12.58 -2.34 20.22
CA ARG A 485 -11.69 -1.84 21.28
C ARG A 485 -10.36 -1.34 20.71
N LEU A 486 -9.79 -2.02 19.72
CA LEU A 486 -8.63 -1.52 18.98
C LEU A 486 -8.95 -0.19 18.28
N ASP A 487 -10.12 -0.07 17.66
CA ASP A 487 -10.61 1.17 17.04
C ASP A 487 -10.75 2.31 18.06
N ALA A 488 -11.21 2.01 19.27
CA ALA A 488 -11.28 2.96 20.38
C ALA A 488 -9.90 3.38 20.94
N GLY A 489 -8.82 2.68 20.56
CA GLY A 489 -7.44 2.99 20.94
C GLY A 489 -6.88 2.14 22.08
N LEU A 490 -7.34 0.90 22.22
CA LEU A 490 -6.80 -0.08 23.16
C LEU A 490 -5.28 -0.23 23.02
N PHE A 491 -4.78 -0.40 21.79
CA PHE A 491 -3.35 -0.61 21.54
C PHE A 491 -2.51 0.58 22.03
N VAL A 492 -2.93 1.81 21.75
CA VAL A 492 -2.26 3.03 22.26
C VAL A 492 -2.28 3.05 23.79
N LEU A 493 -3.42 2.74 24.41
CA LEU A 493 -3.55 2.69 25.88
C LEU A 493 -2.62 1.64 26.50
N GLN A 494 -2.51 0.46 25.89
CA GLN A 494 -1.60 -0.59 26.33
C GLN A 494 -0.15 -0.15 26.26
N HIS A 495 0.29 0.50 25.17
CA HIS A 495 1.63 1.07 25.06
C HIS A 495 1.90 2.14 26.11
N ILE A 496 0.93 3.04 26.34
CA ILE A 496 1.03 4.06 27.39
C ILE A 496 1.22 3.42 28.76
N CYS A 497 0.40 2.42 29.10
CA CYS A 497 0.50 1.70 30.37
C CYS A 497 1.83 0.94 30.48
N TYR A 498 2.30 0.31 29.40
CA TYR A 498 3.61 -0.34 29.36
C TYR A 498 4.75 0.65 29.63
N ILE A 499 4.74 1.81 28.94
CA ILE A 499 5.71 2.90 29.17
C ILE A 499 5.66 3.32 30.65
N MET A 500 4.47 3.54 31.21
CA MET A 500 4.30 3.92 32.62
C MET A 500 4.95 2.91 33.57
N ALA A 501 4.77 1.61 33.33
CA ALA A 501 5.36 0.57 34.15
C ALA A 501 6.89 0.52 34.03
N GLU A 502 7.43 0.59 32.81
CA GLU A 502 8.87 0.62 32.55
C GLU A 502 9.58 1.81 33.25
N ILE A 503 9.01 3.02 33.15
CA ILE A 503 9.63 4.21 33.73
C ILE A 503 9.50 4.26 35.26
N CYS A 504 8.42 3.73 35.83
CA CYS A 504 8.27 3.61 37.29
C CYS A 504 9.24 2.57 37.88
N ASN A 505 9.52 1.50 37.14
CA ASN A 505 10.50 0.47 37.51
C ASN A 505 11.95 0.90 37.33
N ALA A 506 12.21 2.08 36.74
CA ALA A 506 13.55 2.58 36.53
C ALA A 506 14.28 3.07 37.80
N ASN A 507 13.69 2.88 39.00
CA ASN A 507 14.23 3.31 40.29
C ASN A 507 14.52 4.83 40.37
N VAL A 508 13.75 5.64 39.63
CA VAL A 508 13.81 7.11 39.69
C VAL A 508 12.63 7.60 40.55
N PRO A 509 12.84 8.01 41.82
CA PRO A 509 11.75 8.34 42.74
C PRO A 509 10.82 9.45 42.22
N GLN A 510 11.38 10.44 41.53
CA GLN A 510 10.65 11.58 40.94
C GLN A 510 9.57 11.13 39.96
N ILE A 511 9.86 10.16 39.08
CA ILE A 511 8.91 9.66 38.08
C ILE A 511 7.74 8.97 38.77
N ARG A 512 8.05 8.02 39.66
CA ARG A 512 7.03 7.27 40.42
C ARG A 512 6.14 8.19 41.24
N GLN A 513 6.74 9.15 41.96
CA GLN A 513 5.98 10.14 42.73
C GLN A 513 5.02 10.95 41.86
N ARG A 514 5.47 11.40 40.67
CA ARG A 514 4.62 12.18 39.75
C ARG A 514 3.46 11.35 39.20
N VAL A 515 3.70 10.10 38.82
CA VAL A 515 2.63 9.17 38.36
C VAL A 515 1.58 8.97 39.45
N HIS A 516 1.99 8.64 40.68
CA HIS A 516 1.05 8.47 41.80
C HIS A 516 0.29 9.76 42.13
N GLN A 517 0.98 10.91 42.11
CA GLN A 517 0.35 12.21 42.37
C GLN A 517 -0.78 12.46 41.37
N ILE A 518 -0.53 12.23 40.08
CA ILE A 518 -1.53 12.47 39.02
C ILE A 518 -2.68 11.47 39.09
N LEU A 519 -2.41 10.19 39.33
CA LEU A 519 -3.45 9.17 39.53
C LEU A 519 -4.38 9.56 40.70
N ASN A 520 -3.80 9.96 41.84
CA ASN A 520 -4.56 10.40 43.01
C ASN A 520 -5.40 11.66 42.71
N MET A 521 -4.83 12.66 42.03
CA MET A 521 -5.56 13.90 41.66
C MET A 521 -6.76 13.64 40.75
N ARG A 522 -6.68 12.62 39.89
CA ARG A 522 -7.75 12.23 38.95
C ARG A 522 -8.69 11.16 39.50
N GLY A 523 -8.49 10.71 40.75
CA GLY A 523 -9.29 9.64 41.36
C GLY A 523 -9.10 8.26 40.70
N SER A 524 -7.99 8.06 40.00
CA SER A 524 -7.65 6.80 39.33
C SER A 524 -6.75 5.94 40.20
N SER A 525 -6.65 4.65 39.86
CA SER A 525 -5.86 3.68 40.61
C SER A 525 -4.87 2.97 39.69
N ILE A 526 -3.69 2.68 40.25
CA ILE A 526 -2.71 1.78 39.64
C ILE A 526 -3.33 0.44 39.25
N LYS A 527 -4.38 -0.03 39.94
CA LYS A 527 -5.08 -1.27 39.60
C LYS A 527 -5.57 -1.31 38.16
N ILE A 528 -6.01 -0.17 37.61
CA ILE A 528 -6.47 -0.05 36.21
C ILE A 528 -5.29 -0.27 35.26
N VAL A 529 -4.17 0.41 35.52
CA VAL A 529 -2.93 0.26 34.73
C VAL A 529 -2.44 -1.20 34.76
N ARG A 530 -2.46 -1.84 35.94
CA ARG A 530 -2.10 -3.25 36.10
C ARG A 530 -3.01 -4.18 35.31
N HIS A 531 -4.32 -3.90 35.27
CA HIS A 531 -5.28 -4.68 34.49
C HIS A 531 -4.97 -4.60 33.00
N ILE A 532 -4.78 -3.38 32.47
CA ILE A 532 -4.48 -3.16 31.05
C ILE A 532 -3.16 -3.84 30.65
N ILE A 533 -2.13 -3.81 31.50
CA ILE A 533 -0.85 -4.48 31.20
C ILE A 533 -0.99 -6.00 31.22
N LYS A 534 -1.81 -6.57 32.11
CA LYS A 534 -2.10 -8.01 32.10
C LYS A 534 -2.78 -8.43 30.80
N GLU A 535 -3.81 -7.68 30.41
CA GLU A 535 -4.50 -7.89 29.14
C GLU A 535 -3.55 -7.75 27.95
N TYR A 536 -2.67 -6.74 27.94
CA TYR A 536 -1.63 -6.60 26.93
C TYR A 536 -0.70 -7.81 26.89
N ALA A 537 -0.34 -8.36 28.05
CA ALA A 537 0.53 -9.53 28.14
C ALA A 537 -0.14 -10.83 27.66
N GLU A 538 -1.46 -10.95 27.81
CA GLU A 538 -2.26 -12.08 27.34
C GLU A 538 -2.43 -12.06 25.81
N ASN A 539 -2.55 -10.86 25.24
CA ASN A 539 -2.76 -10.60 23.80
C ASN A 539 -1.48 -10.31 23.01
N ILE A 540 -0.31 -10.63 23.56
CA ILE A 540 0.92 -10.70 22.75
C ILE A 540 0.67 -11.84 21.77
N GLY A 541 0.52 -11.52 20.49
CA GLY A 541 0.17 -12.49 19.43
C GLY A 541 1.12 -13.69 19.36
N ASP A 542 0.93 -14.56 18.37
CA ASP A 542 1.56 -15.89 18.37
C ASP A 542 3.09 -15.89 18.37
N GLY A 543 3.71 -14.73 18.10
CA GLY A 543 5.16 -14.55 18.23
C GLY A 543 5.93 -15.52 17.34
N ARG A 544 7.25 -15.58 17.52
CA ARG A 544 8.10 -16.51 16.74
C ARG A 544 7.97 -17.96 17.19
N SER A 545 7.69 -18.14 18.47
CA SER A 545 7.52 -19.44 19.11
C SER A 545 6.72 -19.30 20.40
N PRO A 546 6.07 -20.39 20.87
CA PRO A 546 5.42 -20.42 22.18
C PRO A 546 6.38 -20.00 23.31
N GLU A 547 7.65 -20.42 23.26
CA GLU A 547 8.67 -20.04 24.24
C GLU A 547 8.97 -18.53 24.23
N PHE A 548 9.02 -17.91 23.04
CA PHE A 548 9.20 -16.47 22.94
C PHE A 548 8.01 -15.74 23.57
N ARG A 549 6.78 -16.16 23.24
CA ARG A 549 5.54 -15.60 23.79
C ARG A 549 5.51 -15.71 25.32
N GLU A 550 5.82 -16.88 25.88
CA GLU A 550 5.87 -17.09 27.34
C GLU A 550 6.93 -16.20 28.01
N ASN A 551 8.12 -16.09 27.43
CA ASN A 551 9.18 -15.24 27.96
C ASN A 551 8.81 -13.74 27.90
N GLU A 552 8.17 -13.32 26.82
CA GLU A 552 7.68 -11.94 26.64
C GLU A 552 6.60 -11.62 27.67
N GLN A 553 5.62 -12.51 27.82
CA GLN A 553 4.54 -12.39 28.80
C GLN A 553 5.10 -12.32 30.22
N LYS A 554 6.02 -13.22 30.57
CA LYS A 554 6.68 -13.23 31.88
C LYS A 554 7.45 -11.94 32.14
N ARG A 555 8.14 -11.38 31.14
CA ARG A 555 8.85 -10.10 31.28
C ARG A 555 7.87 -8.97 31.57
N ILE A 556 6.78 -8.87 30.80
CA ILE A 556 5.78 -7.80 30.95
C ILE A 556 5.07 -7.92 32.30
N LEU A 557 4.68 -9.13 32.72
CA LEU A 557 4.08 -9.37 34.04
C LEU A 557 5.06 -9.08 35.18
N GLY A 558 6.36 -9.35 34.99
CA GLY A 558 7.41 -9.01 35.96
C GLY A 558 7.51 -7.50 36.21
N LEU A 559 7.15 -6.65 35.25
CA LEU A 559 7.06 -5.19 35.48
C LEU A 559 6.01 -4.85 36.54
N LEU A 560 4.96 -5.67 36.68
CA LEU A 560 3.91 -5.44 37.67
C LEU A 560 4.32 -5.84 39.10
N GLU A 561 5.42 -6.57 39.30
CA GLU A 561 5.86 -6.90 40.66
C GLU A 561 6.44 -5.68 41.38
N ASN A 562 7.08 -4.79 40.63
CA ASN A 562 7.78 -3.60 41.14
C ASN A 562 6.98 -2.29 40.96
N PHE A 563 5.83 -2.33 40.27
CA PHE A 563 4.99 -1.17 39.93
C PHE A 563 3.98 -0.78 41.02
#